data_AF-A0A354QRN9-F1
#
_entry.id   AF-A0A354QRN9-F1
#
_cell.length_a   1.000
_cell.length_b   1.000
_cell.length_c   1.000
_cell.angle_alpha   90.00
_cell.angle_beta   90.00
_cell.angle_gamma   90.00
#
_symmetry.space_group_name_H-M   'P 1'
#
loop_
_entity.id
_entity.type
_entity.pdbx_description
1 polymer ?
#
loop_
_entity_poly.entity_id
_entity_poly.type
_entity_poly.pdbx_seq_one_letter_code
_entity_poly.pdbx_strand_id
1 'polypeptide(L)' 'RFAEAGACGTAAVISPIGGIQHGEDFHVFYSETEVGPVTRKLYNELTGIQFGDVKAPEGWIVKV' A
#
# COMPACT_ATOMS: atom_id res chain seq x y z
N ARG A 1 -18.34 -4.20 2.34
CA ARG A 1 -17.22 -4.16 3.32
C ARG A 1 -15.94 -4.44 2.55
N PHE A 2 -14.87 -3.68 2.77
CA PHE A 2 -13.57 -3.92 2.14
C PHE A 2 -12.77 -4.93 2.95
N ALA A 3 -11.98 -5.77 2.29
CA ALA A 3 -11.13 -6.77 2.94
C ALA A 3 -9.77 -6.19 3.40
N GLU A 4 -9.27 -5.16 2.72
CA GLU A 4 -8.04 -4.44 3.04
C GLU A 4 -8.25 -2.95 2.75
N ALA A 5 -7.50 -2.08 3.44
CA ALA A 5 -7.46 -0.64 3.19
C ALA A 5 -6.03 -0.10 3.41
N GLY A 6 -5.70 1.03 2.77
CA GLY A 6 -4.38 1.65 2.88
C GLY A 6 -4.41 3.12 2.48
N ALA A 7 -3.47 3.90 3.02
CA ALA A 7 -3.17 5.26 2.57
C ALA A 7 -1.92 5.25 1.68
N CYS A 8 -1.88 6.07 0.63
CA CYS A 8 -0.74 6.14 -0.29
C CYS A 8 -0.28 7.58 -0.54
N GLY A 9 1.01 7.76 -0.76
CA GLY A 9 1.62 9.06 -1.05
C GLY A 9 3.14 8.95 -1.09
N THR A 10 3.83 9.92 -1.70
CA THR A 10 5.26 9.81 -2.00
C THR A 10 6.14 9.41 -0.81
N ALA A 11 5.92 10.02 0.36
CA ALA A 11 6.71 9.72 1.56
C ALA A 11 6.38 8.35 2.17
N ALA A 12 5.12 7.93 2.11
CA ALA A 12 4.63 6.71 2.74
C ALA A 12 4.70 5.48 1.82
N VAL A 13 4.76 5.71 0.51
CA VAL A 13 4.45 4.78 -0.57
C VAL A 13 3.07 4.17 -0.40
N ILE A 14 2.94 3.18 0.49
CA ILE A 14 1.67 2.65 0.99
C ILE A 14 1.81 2.40 2.51
N SER A 15 0.94 3.02 3.30
CA SER A 15 0.73 2.73 4.73
C SER A 15 -0.55 1.89 4.90
N PRO A 16 -0.44 0.58 5.24
CA PRO A 16 -1.60 -0.27 5.48
C PRO A 16 -2.45 0.24 6.65
N ILE A 17 -3.77 0.23 6.48
CA ILE A 17 -4.72 0.62 7.55
C ILE A 17 -5.19 -0.65 8.25
N GLY A 18 -4.77 -0.82 9.51
CA GLY A 18 -5.25 -1.93 10.35
C GLY A 18 -6.72 -1.74 10.73
N GLY A 19 -7.05 -0.55 11.22
CA GLY A 19 -8.44 -0.17 11.49
C GLY A 19 -8.68 1.34 11.48
N ILE A 20 -9.95 1.72 11.42
CA ILE A 20 -10.43 3.10 11.50
C ILE A 20 -11.43 3.21 12.65
N GLN A 21 -11.20 4.18 13.53
CA GLN A 21 -12.16 4.57 14.56
C GLN A 21 -13.17 5.57 13.96
N HIS A 22 -14.46 5.30 14.15
CA HIS A 22 -15.53 6.23 13.81
C HIS A 22 -16.60 6.22 14.91
N GLY A 23 -16.62 7.28 15.74
CA GLY A 23 -17.46 7.29 16.94
C GLY A 23 -16.99 6.23 17.94
N GLU A 24 -17.88 5.34 18.37
CA GLU A 24 -17.57 4.20 19.24
C GLU A 24 -17.13 2.95 18.45
N ASP A 25 -17.29 2.94 17.13
CA ASP A 25 -16.99 1.78 16.30
C ASP A 25 -15.54 1.78 15.83
N PHE A 26 -14.79 0.74 16.21
CA PHE A 26 -13.47 0.46 15.66
C PHE A 26 -13.56 -0.63 14.58
N HIS A 27 -13.38 -0.24 13.31
CA HIS A 27 -13.45 -1.16 12.19
C HIS A 27 -12.08 -1.68 11.79
N VAL A 28 -11.81 -2.96 12.04
CA VAL A 28 -10.62 -3.66 11.52
C VAL A 28 -10.91 -4.21 10.12
N PHE A 29 -10.01 -3.94 9.18
CA PHE A 29 -10.12 -4.39 7.78
C PHE A 29 -9.55 -5.79 7.61
N TYR A 30 -8.24 -5.95 7.86
CA TYR A 30 -7.51 -7.21 7.70
C TYR A 30 -6.91 -7.68 9.04
N SER A 31 -5.99 -6.90 9.60
CA SER A 31 -5.33 -7.15 10.88
C SER A 31 -4.73 -5.83 11.39
N GLU A 32 -4.64 -5.68 12.71
CA GLU A 32 -3.97 -4.52 13.33
C GLU A 32 -2.44 -4.64 13.30
N THR A 33 -1.91 -5.86 13.13
CA THR A 33 -0.47 -6.15 13.21
C THR A 33 0.11 -6.75 11.94
N GLU A 34 -0.73 -7.25 11.03
CA GLU A 34 -0.31 -7.84 9.77
C GLU A 34 -0.82 -7.07 8.56
N VAL A 35 -0.02 -7.07 7.50
CA VAL A 35 -0.38 -6.45 6.22
C VAL A 35 -1.04 -7.49 5.31
N GLY A 36 -2.17 -7.11 4.72
CA GLY A 36 -2.90 -7.94 3.78
C GLY A 36 -2.11 -8.27 2.50
N PRO A 37 -2.37 -9.43 1.88
CA PRO A 37 -1.61 -9.91 0.73
C PRO A 37 -1.72 -8.99 -0.49
N VAL A 38 -2.86 -8.33 -0.73
CA VAL A 38 -3.03 -7.44 -1.88
C VAL A 38 -2.23 -6.16 -1.69
N THR A 39 -2.30 -5.57 -0.50
CA THR A 39 -1.54 -4.37 -0.13
C THR A 39 -0.04 -4.61 -0.24
N ARG A 40 0.44 -5.77 0.25
CA ARG A 40 1.85 -6.17 0.11
C ARG A 40 2.27 -6.31 -1.34
N LYS A 41 1.44 -6.94 -2.19
CA LYS A 41 1.73 -7.11 -3.62
C LYS A 41 1.85 -5.76 -4.32
N LEU A 42 0.95 -4.82 -4.05
CA LEU A 42 0.98 -3.48 -4.62
C LEU A 42 2.22 -2.69 -4.19
N TYR A 43 2.58 -2.76 -2.90
CA TYR A 43 3.78 -2.11 -2.39
C TYR A 43 5.05 -2.65 -3.06
N ASN A 44 5.19 -3.98 -3.13
CA ASN A 44 6.36 -4.63 -3.73
C ASN A 44 6.49 -4.29 -5.23
N GLU A 45 5.39 -4.31 -5.99
CA GLU A 45 5.39 -3.98 -7.41
C GLU A 45 5.84 -2.52 -7.63
N LEU A 46 5.21 -1.57 -6.91
CA LEU A 46 5.49 -0.15 -7.08
C LEU A 46 6.92 0.21 -6.66
N THR A 47 7.38 -0.29 -5.52
CA THR A 47 8.76 -0.03 -5.06
C THR A 47 9.78 -0.73 -5.94
N GLY A 48 9.50 -1.95 -6.40
CA GLY A 48 10.34 -2.64 -7.38
C GLY A 48 10.51 -1.84 -8.67
N ILE A 49 9.44 -1.19 -9.16
CA ILE A 49 9.52 -0.28 -10.32
C ILE A 49 10.39 0.94 -9.99
N GLN A 50 10.21 1.55 -8.83
CA GLN A 50 10.93 2.76 -8.40
C GLN A 50 12.45 2.53 -8.26
N PHE A 51 12.85 1.38 -7.71
CA PHE A 51 14.26 1.02 -7.53
C PHE A 51 14.87 0.34 -8.76
N GLY A 52 14.06 -0.04 -9.75
CA GLY A 52 14.50 -0.66 -11.00
C GLY A 52 14.65 -2.19 -10.94
N ASP A 53 14.16 -2.83 -9.88
CA ASP A 53 14.12 -4.30 -9.74
C ASP A 53 12.99 -4.93 -10.57
N VAL A 54 11.94 -4.16 -10.87
CA VAL A 54 10.79 -4.57 -11.68
C VAL A 54 10.68 -3.65 -12.90
N LYS A 55 10.27 -4.22 -14.04
CA LYS A 55 10.11 -3.46 -15.28
C LYS A 55 9.05 -2.37 -15.11
N ALA A 56 9.47 -1.12 -15.31
CA ALA A 56 8.57 0.02 -15.27
C ALA A 56 7.62 0.05 -16.48
N PRO A 57 6.39 0.57 -16.30
CA PRO A 57 5.56 1.03 -17.40
C PRO A 57 6.27 2.12 -18.22
N GLU A 58 5.88 2.24 -19.49
CA GLU A 58 6.47 3.23 -20.40
C GLU A 58 6.30 4.66 -19.87
N GLY A 59 7.38 5.44 -19.93
CA GLY A 59 7.38 6.85 -19.52
C GLY A 59 7.46 7.12 -18.02
N TRP A 60 7.48 6.10 -17.15
CA TRP A 60 7.49 6.31 -15.69
C TRP A 60 8.86 6.66 -15.12
N ILE A 61 9.94 6.12 -15.69
CA ILE A 61 11.30 6.30 -15.18
C ILE A 61 12.05 7.31 -16.04
N VAL A 62 12.54 8.37 -15.37
CA VAL A 62 13.49 9.33 -15.96
C VAL A 62 14.83 9.11 -15.29
N LYS A 63 15.87 8.80 -16.08
CA LYS A 63 17.25 8.75 -15.59
C LYS A 63 17.78 10.17 -15.48
N VAL A 64 18.45 10.45 -14.35
CA VAL A 64 19.07 11.74 -14.04
C VAL A 64 20.57 11.64 -14.32
#